data_AF-A0AAN8CFC3-F1
#
_entry.id   AF-A0AAN8CFC3-F1
#
_cell.length_a   1.000
_cell.length_b   1.000
_cell.length_c   1.000
_cell.angle_alpha   90.00
_cell.angle_beta   90.00
_cell.angle_gamma   90.00
#
_symmetry.space_group_name_H-M   'P 1'
#
loop_
_entity.id
_entity.type
_entity.pdbx_description
1 polymer ?
#
loop_
_entity_poly.entity_id
_entity_poly.type
_entity_poly.pdbx_seq_one_letter_code
_entity_poly.pdbx_strand_id
1 'polypeptide(L)'
;MFQEWFDGGMVVRLDIFHWIHRFDAAIRTDAHSKYAMFKSALAGAVLAYIRTDLELLIEAVRAKDPDTFRSMSEQDVVRLYVTRDQLQHHVRRVTLGAQQTFRLIHLAIEELKGPAGQDQSGVTLFKTPAAIDEMWVGQQRHLECIQDPPGMNMYRVARTTTINGVDLPYYKSLRGSNSLEGFHKSLPHMIPGPHCAARPYQVYLISGIARWNCDRSSDAVFGGKGRHHRTYSAPLIHRLNARCQPLFGETVEENFRAPAEVDSNELLGLEYLFSQSTGESGPFSLEDIIHDGPGPDEEVVQPGQPTPDPEADEAYQSDGESHCEGDHVLDAILPHITLVTDETSSVN
;
A
#
# COMPACT_ATOMS: atom_id res chain seq x y z
N MET A 1 11.86 3.61 24.03
CA MET A 1 12.29 4.12 22.72
C MET A 1 11.10 4.43 21.81
N PHE A 2 10.06 3.58 21.73
CA PHE A 2 8.89 3.87 20.89
C PHE A 2 7.71 4.56 21.60
N GLN A 3 7.80 4.79 22.91
CA GLN A 3 6.67 5.30 23.70
C GLN A 3 6.20 6.68 23.20
N GLU A 4 7.14 7.61 22.99
CA GLU A 4 6.84 8.94 22.43
C GLU A 4 6.19 8.88 21.04
N TRP A 5 6.52 7.87 20.23
CA TRP A 5 5.91 7.70 18.91
C TRP A 5 4.49 7.15 19.02
N PHE A 6 4.25 6.22 19.95
CA PHE A 6 2.90 5.75 20.25
C PHE A 6 2.04 6.87 20.85
N ASP A 7 2.60 7.66 21.76
CA ASP A 7 1.94 8.80 22.38
C ASP A 7 1.66 9.90 21.33
N GLY A 8 2.52 10.03 20.32
CA GLY A 8 2.32 10.86 19.13
C GLY A 8 1.36 10.27 18.08
N GLY A 9 0.71 9.14 18.36
CA GLY A 9 -0.33 8.56 17.49
C GLY A 9 0.17 7.59 16.41
N MET A 10 1.43 7.16 16.45
CA MET A 10 1.93 6.12 15.54
C MET A 10 1.23 4.78 15.81
N VAL A 11 0.60 4.20 14.78
CA VAL A 11 -0.07 2.90 14.87
C VAL A 11 0.74 1.86 14.10
N VAL A 12 1.23 0.84 14.81
CA VAL A 12 1.88 -0.32 14.20
C VAL A 12 0.80 -1.37 13.90
N ARG A 13 0.68 -1.74 12.63
CA ARG A 13 -0.31 -2.73 12.16
C ARG A 13 0.38 -4.00 11.69
N LEU A 14 -0.29 -5.13 11.87
CA LEU A 14 0.14 -6.40 11.32
C LEU A 14 -0.29 -6.48 9.86
N ASP A 15 0.62 -6.92 9.00
CA ASP A 15 0.33 -7.16 7.60
C ASP A 15 -0.54 -8.42 7.40
N ILE A 16 -1.47 -8.36 6.44
CA ILE A 16 -2.47 -9.41 6.17
C ILE A 16 -1.80 -10.71 5.72
N PHE A 17 -0.79 -10.64 4.85
CA PHE A 17 -0.07 -11.82 4.37
C PHE A 17 0.59 -12.55 5.54
N HIS A 18 1.34 -11.82 6.38
CA HIS A 18 1.98 -12.40 7.56
C HIS A 18 0.95 -12.95 8.56
N TRP A 19 -0.19 -12.29 8.72
CA TRP A 19 -1.28 -12.78 9.56
C TRP A 19 -1.85 -14.12 9.05
N ILE A 20 -2.09 -14.24 7.75
CA ILE A 20 -2.54 -15.50 7.10
C ILE A 20 -1.49 -16.61 7.27
N HIS A 21 -0.20 -16.28 7.20
CA HIS A 21 0.89 -17.25 7.36
C HIS A 21 1.08 -17.77 8.78
N ARG A 22 0.59 -17.06 9.81
CA ARG A 22 0.64 -17.59 11.18
C ARG A 22 -0.18 -18.87 11.35
N PHE A 23 -1.21 -19.08 10.52
CA PHE A 23 -2.01 -20.30 10.56
C PHE A 23 -1.22 -21.56 10.15
N ASP A 24 -0.06 -21.42 9.51
CA ASP A 24 0.78 -22.56 9.10
C ASP A 24 1.24 -23.40 10.30
N ALA A 25 1.35 -22.78 11.48
CA ALA A 25 1.66 -23.51 12.71
C ALA A 25 0.58 -24.54 13.10
N ALA A 26 -0.67 -24.37 12.67
CA ALA A 26 -1.78 -25.30 12.89
C ALA A 26 -2.00 -26.28 11.71
N ILE A 27 -1.37 -26.06 10.56
CA ILE A 27 -1.51 -26.87 9.34
C ILE A 27 -0.46 -27.98 9.33
N ARG A 28 -0.80 -29.18 8.82
CA ARG A 28 0.16 -30.31 8.77
C ARG A 28 1.34 -30.03 7.84
N THR A 29 1.06 -29.57 6.62
CA THR A 29 2.03 -29.24 5.58
C THR A 29 1.36 -28.34 4.54
N ASP A 30 2.15 -27.45 3.95
CA ASP A 30 1.81 -26.64 2.78
C ASP A 30 1.56 -27.47 1.50
N ALA A 31 2.10 -28.69 1.42
CA ALA A 31 1.83 -29.63 0.33
C ALA A 31 0.44 -30.30 0.41
N HIS A 32 -0.36 -30.02 1.44
CA HIS A 32 -1.68 -30.61 1.58
C HIS A 32 -2.65 -30.09 0.50
N SER A 33 -3.44 -30.97 -0.12
CA SER A 33 -4.35 -30.61 -1.23
C SER A 33 -5.36 -29.50 -0.90
N LYS A 34 -5.70 -29.31 0.38
CA LYS A 34 -6.60 -28.25 0.87
C LYS A 34 -5.89 -26.97 1.33
N TYR A 35 -4.55 -26.92 1.27
CA TYR A 35 -3.78 -25.78 1.77
C TYR A 35 -4.10 -24.48 1.02
N ALA A 36 -4.00 -24.51 -0.31
CA ALA A 36 -4.29 -23.35 -1.16
C ALA A 36 -5.74 -22.85 -0.98
N MET A 37 -6.69 -23.78 -0.90
CA MET A 37 -8.09 -23.47 -0.63
C MET A 37 -8.27 -22.75 0.72
N PHE A 38 -7.62 -23.21 1.78
CA PHE A 38 -7.72 -22.57 3.10
C PHE A 38 -7.08 -21.17 3.10
N LYS A 39 -5.91 -21.01 2.47
CA LYS A 39 -5.25 -19.71 2.32
C LYS A 39 -6.11 -18.72 1.54
N SER A 40 -6.69 -19.18 0.44
CA SER A 40 -7.64 -18.40 -0.36
C SER A 40 -8.89 -18.02 0.44
N ALA A 41 -9.44 -18.94 1.24
CA ALA A 41 -10.57 -18.65 2.12
C ALA A 41 -10.23 -17.60 3.19
N LEU A 42 -9.05 -17.67 3.80
CA LEU A 42 -8.59 -16.64 4.74
C LEU A 42 -8.43 -15.28 4.06
N ALA A 43 -7.81 -15.23 2.88
CA ALA A 43 -7.65 -14.00 2.12
C ALA A 43 -9.00 -13.39 1.71
N GLY A 44 -9.93 -14.20 1.19
CA GLY A 44 -11.27 -13.78 0.79
C GLY A 44 -12.20 -13.42 1.97
N ALA A 45 -11.88 -13.87 3.18
CA ALA A 45 -12.56 -13.48 4.40
C ALA A 45 -12.07 -12.13 4.96
N VAL A 46 -10.85 -11.72 4.62
CA VAL A 46 -10.29 -10.42 5.00
C VAL A 46 -10.58 -9.37 3.91
N LEU A 47 -10.41 -9.72 2.64
CA LEU A 47 -10.41 -8.81 1.50
C LEU A 47 -11.60 -9.05 0.56
N ALA A 48 -12.26 -7.96 0.21
CA ALA A 48 -13.31 -7.92 -0.82
C ALA A 48 -12.86 -7.07 -2.00
N TYR A 49 -13.31 -7.41 -3.21
CA TYR A 49 -13.09 -6.60 -4.39
C TYR A 49 -14.08 -5.43 -4.42
N ILE A 50 -13.62 -4.25 -4.87
CA ILE A 50 -14.49 -3.11 -5.12
C ILE A 50 -15.34 -3.41 -6.35
N ARG A 51 -16.66 -3.32 -6.18
CA ARG A 51 -17.64 -3.68 -7.22
C ARG A 51 -17.49 -2.84 -8.49
N THR A 52 -17.35 -1.52 -8.36
CA THR A 52 -17.26 -0.60 -9.50
C THR A 52 -16.06 -0.88 -10.39
N ASP A 53 -14.91 -1.21 -9.78
CA ASP A 53 -13.70 -1.55 -10.52
C ASP A 53 -13.87 -2.88 -11.26
N LEU A 54 -14.55 -3.85 -10.64
CA LEU A 54 -14.84 -5.14 -11.27
C LEU A 54 -15.83 -5.00 -12.43
N GLU A 55 -16.85 -4.16 -12.28
CA GLU A 55 -17.83 -3.87 -13.34
C GLU A 55 -17.14 -3.24 -14.57
N LEU A 56 -16.22 -2.30 -14.35
CA LEU A 56 -15.41 -1.71 -15.41
C LEU A 56 -14.53 -2.76 -16.11
N LEU A 57 -13.91 -3.66 -15.35
CA LEU A 57 -13.14 -4.77 -15.92
C LEU A 57 -14.02 -5.74 -16.73
N ILE A 58 -15.22 -6.05 -16.24
CA ILE A 58 -16.19 -6.88 -16.97
C ILE A 58 -16.60 -6.21 -18.28
N GLU A 59 -16.88 -4.90 -18.27
CA GLU A 59 -17.17 -4.12 -19.48
C GLU A 59 -16.04 -4.24 -20.50
N ALA A 60 -14.80 -4.02 -20.05
CA ALA A 60 -13.62 -4.14 -20.89
C ALA A 60 -13.45 -5.53 -21.48
N VAL A 61 -13.69 -6.60 -20.70
CA VAL A 61 -13.64 -7.98 -21.22
C VAL A 61 -14.74 -8.23 -22.25
N ARG A 62 -15.97 -7.75 -21.98
CA ARG A 62 -17.10 -7.90 -22.90
C ARG A 62 -16.89 -7.16 -24.22
N ALA A 63 -16.18 -6.04 -24.21
CA ALA A 63 -15.87 -5.26 -25.42
C ALA A 63 -15.05 -6.05 -26.47
N LYS A 64 -14.37 -7.13 -26.07
CA LYS A 64 -13.64 -8.01 -27.00
C LYS A 64 -14.55 -8.66 -28.05
N ASP A 65 -15.74 -9.11 -27.63
CA ASP A 65 -16.72 -9.78 -28.47
C ASP A 65 -18.14 -9.62 -27.88
N PRO A 66 -18.79 -8.47 -28.14
CA PRO A 66 -20.08 -8.14 -27.53
C PRO A 66 -21.18 -9.16 -27.80
N ASP A 67 -21.14 -9.83 -28.97
CA ASP A 67 -22.15 -10.80 -29.38
C ASP A 67 -22.02 -12.09 -28.59
N THR A 68 -20.78 -12.59 -28.41
CA THR A 68 -20.52 -13.79 -27.59
C THR A 68 -20.89 -13.56 -26.12
N PHE A 69 -20.60 -12.38 -25.57
CA PHE A 69 -20.83 -12.12 -24.15
C PHE A 69 -22.24 -11.63 -23.78
N ARG A 70 -23.10 -11.34 -24.78
CA ARG A 70 -24.42 -10.73 -24.57
C ARG A 70 -25.33 -11.52 -23.63
N SER A 71 -25.27 -12.84 -23.68
CA SER A 71 -26.09 -13.76 -22.88
C SER A 71 -25.35 -14.30 -21.65
N MET A 72 -24.08 -13.96 -21.46
CA MET A 72 -23.26 -14.48 -20.37
C MET A 72 -23.48 -13.68 -19.08
N SER A 73 -23.65 -14.41 -17.97
CA SER A 73 -23.71 -13.82 -16.64
C SER A 73 -22.37 -13.17 -16.27
N GLU A 74 -22.39 -12.16 -15.41
CA GLU A 74 -21.15 -11.55 -14.88
C GLU A 74 -20.25 -12.58 -14.20
N GLN A 75 -20.85 -13.53 -13.47
CA GLN A 75 -20.13 -14.60 -12.78
C GLN A 75 -19.37 -15.49 -13.76
N ASP A 76 -19.98 -15.83 -14.90
CA ASP A 76 -19.31 -16.64 -15.92
C ASP A 76 -18.23 -15.85 -16.67
N VAL A 77 -18.46 -14.54 -16.91
CA VAL A 77 -17.42 -13.67 -17.48
C VAL A 77 -16.19 -13.63 -16.57
N VAL A 78 -16.38 -13.39 -15.28
CA VAL A 78 -15.28 -13.35 -14.30
C VAL A 78 -14.60 -14.71 -14.18
N ARG A 79 -15.35 -15.81 -14.09
CA ARG A 79 -14.78 -17.15 -13.92
C ARG A 79 -13.99 -17.63 -15.14
N LEU A 80 -14.43 -17.30 -16.34
CA LEU A 80 -13.90 -17.90 -17.58
C LEU A 80 -12.98 -16.98 -18.38
N TYR A 81 -13.10 -15.65 -18.22
CA TYR A 81 -12.43 -14.69 -19.10
C TYR A 81 -11.63 -13.61 -18.38
N VAL A 82 -11.81 -13.44 -17.07
CA VAL A 82 -10.99 -12.53 -16.28
C VAL A 82 -9.80 -13.29 -15.71
N THR A 83 -8.59 -12.79 -15.96
CA THR A 83 -7.37 -13.40 -15.42
C THR A 83 -7.06 -12.91 -14.00
N ARG A 84 -6.23 -13.65 -13.26
CA ARG A 84 -5.74 -13.21 -11.95
C ARG A 84 -4.96 -11.90 -12.03
N ASP A 85 -4.12 -11.77 -13.06
CA ASP A 85 -3.34 -10.56 -13.31
C ASP A 85 -4.26 -9.33 -13.52
N GLN A 86 -5.36 -9.50 -14.26
CA GLN A 86 -6.34 -8.43 -14.45
C GLN A 86 -7.03 -8.06 -13.13
N LEU A 87 -7.43 -9.03 -12.32
CA LEU A 87 -8.01 -8.75 -10.99
C LEU A 87 -7.00 -8.03 -10.08
N GLN A 88 -5.73 -8.43 -10.12
CA GLN A 88 -4.67 -7.86 -9.30
C GLN A 88 -4.43 -6.38 -9.63
N HIS A 89 -4.43 -6.05 -10.92
CA HIS A 89 -4.01 -4.72 -11.38
C HIS A 89 -5.16 -3.77 -11.73
N HIS A 90 -6.37 -4.26 -11.96
CA HIS A 90 -7.50 -3.42 -12.38
C HIS A 90 -8.66 -3.39 -11.39
N VAL A 91 -8.62 -4.21 -10.34
CA VAL A 91 -9.69 -4.25 -9.33
C VAL A 91 -9.12 -4.07 -7.94
N ARG A 92 -9.40 -2.92 -7.31
CA ARG A 92 -8.95 -2.68 -5.93
C ARG A 92 -9.65 -3.64 -4.97
N ARG A 93 -8.99 -3.91 -3.85
CA ARG A 93 -9.54 -4.69 -2.73
C ARG A 93 -9.61 -3.86 -1.45
N VAL A 94 -10.63 -4.05 -0.65
CA VAL A 94 -10.80 -3.38 0.65
C VAL A 94 -10.99 -4.43 1.74
N THR A 95 -10.55 -4.11 2.95
CA THR A 95 -10.79 -4.99 4.08
C THR A 95 -12.26 -4.95 4.52
N LEU A 96 -12.83 -6.10 4.86
CA LEU A 96 -14.25 -6.28 5.17
C LEU A 96 -14.71 -5.78 6.55
N GLY A 97 -13.77 -5.41 7.42
CA GLY A 97 -14.03 -5.08 8.82
C GLY A 97 -13.90 -6.29 9.74
N ALA A 98 -13.47 -6.04 10.98
CA ALA A 98 -13.10 -7.07 11.94
C ALA A 98 -14.21 -8.09 12.23
N GLN A 99 -15.46 -7.64 12.36
CA GLN A 99 -16.60 -8.52 12.66
C GLN A 99 -16.93 -9.47 11.51
N GLN A 100 -16.91 -8.97 10.26
CA GLN A 100 -17.20 -9.80 9.10
C GLN A 100 -16.05 -10.79 8.85
N THR A 101 -14.81 -10.33 9.00
CA THR A 101 -13.62 -11.21 8.95
C THR A 101 -13.69 -12.30 10.01
N PHE A 102 -14.06 -11.98 11.26
CA PHE A 102 -14.28 -12.99 12.31
C PHE A 102 -15.25 -14.07 11.85
N ARG A 103 -16.44 -13.66 11.38
CA ARG A 103 -17.52 -14.58 11.00
C ARG A 103 -17.08 -15.50 9.87
N LEU A 104 -16.50 -14.96 8.80
CA LEU A 104 -16.12 -15.73 7.62
C LEU A 104 -14.99 -16.71 7.92
N ILE A 105 -14.01 -16.32 8.74
CA ILE A 105 -12.89 -17.18 9.11
C ILE A 105 -13.34 -18.28 10.06
N HIS A 106 -14.19 -17.96 11.03
CA HIS A 106 -14.78 -18.97 11.90
C HIS A 106 -15.57 -20.00 11.09
N LEU A 107 -16.38 -19.58 10.11
CA LEU A 107 -17.11 -20.52 9.25
C LEU A 107 -16.16 -21.39 8.42
N ALA A 108 -15.12 -20.81 7.82
CA ALA A 108 -14.14 -21.56 7.04
C ALA A 108 -13.38 -22.60 7.87
N ILE A 109 -13.01 -22.25 9.12
CA ILE A 109 -12.34 -23.16 10.04
C ILE A 109 -13.27 -24.32 10.43
N GLU A 110 -14.51 -24.04 10.81
CA GLU A 110 -15.46 -25.10 11.18
C GLU A 110 -15.75 -26.06 10.03
N GLU A 111 -15.92 -25.54 8.81
CA GLU A 111 -16.11 -26.35 7.61
C GLU A 111 -14.91 -27.28 7.35
N LEU A 112 -13.68 -26.74 7.45
CA LEU A 112 -12.45 -27.48 7.18
C LEU A 112 -11.98 -28.36 8.35
N LYS A 113 -12.59 -28.26 9.54
CA LYS A 113 -12.46 -29.30 10.58
C LYS A 113 -13.22 -30.57 10.19
N GLY A 114 -14.28 -30.43 9.40
CA GLY A 114 -15.10 -31.51 8.92
C GLY A 114 -14.51 -32.25 7.70
N PRO A 115 -15.33 -33.06 7.02
CA PRO A 115 -14.92 -33.82 5.83
C PRO A 115 -14.34 -32.96 4.70
N ALA A 116 -14.75 -31.69 4.58
CA ALA A 116 -14.26 -30.78 3.55
C ALA A 116 -12.76 -30.51 3.65
N GLY A 117 -12.18 -30.59 4.85
CA GLY A 117 -10.75 -30.41 5.10
C GLY A 117 -9.91 -31.68 4.98
N GLN A 118 -10.50 -32.81 4.58
CA GLN A 118 -9.77 -34.04 4.32
C GLN A 118 -9.34 -34.14 2.86
N ASP A 119 -8.16 -34.73 2.62
CA ASP A 119 -7.74 -35.12 1.28
C ASP A 119 -8.36 -36.46 0.83
N GLN A 120 -8.01 -36.92 -0.37
CA GLN A 120 -8.53 -38.18 -0.93
C GLN A 120 -8.16 -39.43 -0.10
N SER A 121 -7.15 -39.33 0.75
CA SER A 121 -6.69 -40.40 1.64
C SER A 121 -7.27 -40.28 3.06
N GLY A 122 -8.14 -39.30 3.30
CA GLY A 122 -8.72 -39.02 4.63
C GLY A 122 -7.77 -38.28 5.58
N VAL A 123 -6.63 -37.77 5.10
CA VAL A 123 -5.71 -36.98 5.92
C VAL A 123 -6.30 -35.59 6.09
N THR A 124 -6.32 -35.09 7.32
CA THR A 124 -6.86 -33.76 7.64
C THR A 124 -5.88 -32.64 7.30
N LEU A 125 -6.38 -31.48 6.89
CA LEU A 125 -5.58 -30.27 6.67
C LEU A 125 -4.87 -29.82 7.95
N PHE A 126 -5.63 -29.71 9.04
CA PHE A 126 -5.11 -29.29 10.34
C PHE A 126 -4.40 -30.44 11.05
N LYS A 127 -3.39 -30.10 11.87
CA LYS A 127 -2.67 -31.07 12.72
C LYS A 127 -3.63 -31.79 13.66
N THR A 128 -4.46 -31.01 14.34
CA THR A 128 -5.58 -31.47 15.19
C THR A 128 -6.65 -30.36 15.22
N PRO A 129 -7.92 -30.67 15.57
CA PRO A 129 -8.94 -29.65 15.79
C PRO A 129 -8.55 -28.62 16.86
N ALA A 130 -7.95 -29.07 17.96
CA ALA A 130 -7.49 -28.18 19.04
C ALA A 130 -6.39 -27.20 18.58
N ALA A 131 -5.47 -27.64 17.71
CA ALA A 131 -4.38 -26.79 17.24
C ALA A 131 -4.88 -25.59 16.41
N ILE A 132 -5.90 -25.80 15.56
CA ILE A 132 -6.50 -24.69 14.81
C ILE A 132 -7.36 -23.80 15.70
N ASP A 133 -8.00 -24.34 16.73
CA ASP A 133 -8.76 -23.56 17.71
C ASP A 133 -7.87 -22.62 18.52
N GLU A 134 -6.78 -23.13 19.07
CA GLU A 134 -5.80 -22.32 19.81
C GLU A 134 -5.18 -21.24 18.91
N MET A 135 -4.84 -21.59 17.67
CA MET A 135 -4.37 -20.63 16.68
C MET A 135 -5.40 -19.54 16.42
N TRP A 136 -6.66 -19.93 16.19
CA TRP A 136 -7.72 -18.98 15.89
C TRP A 136 -7.96 -18.01 17.05
N VAL A 137 -8.08 -18.51 18.28
CA VAL A 137 -8.19 -17.68 19.49
C VAL A 137 -7.03 -16.70 19.59
N GLY A 138 -5.80 -17.15 19.32
CA GLY A 138 -4.61 -16.29 19.33
C GLY A 138 -4.57 -15.22 18.22
N GLN A 139 -5.22 -15.46 17.07
CA GLN A 139 -5.26 -14.52 15.96
C GLN A 139 -6.42 -13.50 16.03
N GLN A 140 -7.48 -13.78 16.80
CA GLN A 140 -8.64 -12.88 16.92
C GLN A 140 -8.28 -11.47 17.40
N ARG A 141 -7.28 -11.34 18.28
CA ARG A 141 -6.78 -10.03 18.77
C ARG A 141 -6.24 -9.10 17.66
N HIS A 142 -5.95 -9.65 16.48
CA HIS A 142 -5.41 -8.90 15.35
C HIS A 142 -6.47 -8.48 14.33
N LEU A 143 -7.73 -8.87 14.52
CA LEU A 143 -8.78 -8.60 13.55
C LEU A 143 -9.02 -7.11 13.32
N GLU A 144 -8.82 -6.26 14.33
CA GLU A 144 -8.87 -4.81 14.14
C GLU A 144 -7.59 -4.25 13.51
N CYS A 145 -6.42 -4.78 13.88
CA CYS A 145 -5.15 -4.22 13.43
C CYS A 145 -4.85 -4.49 11.96
N ILE A 146 -5.40 -5.55 11.37
CA ILE A 146 -5.19 -5.93 9.96
C ILE A 146 -6.13 -5.19 8.99
N GLN A 147 -7.07 -4.39 9.49
CA GLN A 147 -7.99 -3.63 8.64
C GLN A 147 -7.29 -2.42 8.02
N ASP A 148 -7.79 -1.99 6.87
CA ASP A 148 -7.38 -0.74 6.25
C ASP A 148 -7.66 0.45 7.19
N PRO A 149 -6.74 1.42 7.30
CA PRO A 149 -7.00 2.63 8.08
C PRO A 149 -8.17 3.44 7.48
N PRO A 150 -9.03 4.04 8.31
CA PRO A 150 -10.14 4.86 7.81
C PRO A 150 -9.61 6.06 7.03
N GLY A 151 -10.23 6.35 5.88
CA GLY A 151 -9.88 7.49 5.02
C GLY A 151 -8.54 7.34 4.28
N MET A 152 -7.88 6.18 4.34
CA MET A 152 -6.64 5.93 3.61
C MET A 152 -6.91 5.08 2.37
N ASN A 153 -6.59 5.61 1.19
CA ASN A 153 -6.60 4.82 -0.04
C ASN A 153 -5.37 3.90 -0.04
N MET A 154 -5.61 2.59 -0.05
CA MET A 154 -4.54 1.57 -0.04
C MET A 154 -4.02 1.21 -1.43
N TYR A 155 -4.39 1.98 -2.46
CA TYR A 155 -3.90 1.84 -3.83
C TYR A 155 -3.52 3.20 -4.42
N ARG A 156 -2.52 3.18 -5.31
CA ARG A 156 -2.26 4.28 -6.25
C ARG A 156 -2.58 3.86 -7.67
N VAL A 157 -3.03 4.80 -8.49
CA VAL A 157 -3.12 4.60 -9.95
C VAL A 157 -1.72 4.85 -10.51
N ALA A 158 -1.06 3.81 -11.00
CA ALA A 158 0.28 3.95 -11.57
C ALA A 158 0.24 4.42 -13.03
N ARG A 159 -0.78 3.98 -13.79
CA ARG A 159 -1.04 4.39 -15.17
C ARG A 159 -2.47 4.04 -15.57
N THR A 160 -2.87 4.46 -16.76
CA THR A 160 -4.07 3.96 -17.44
C THR A 160 -3.65 2.94 -18.50
N THR A 161 -4.40 1.86 -18.65
CA THR A 161 -4.19 0.80 -19.63
C THR A 161 -5.48 0.55 -20.39
N THR A 162 -5.38 0.37 -21.70
CA THR A 162 -6.53 0.07 -22.55
C THR A 162 -6.68 -1.44 -22.74
N ILE A 163 -7.83 -2.00 -22.36
CA ILE A 163 -8.18 -3.41 -22.58
C ILE A 163 -9.41 -3.46 -23.51
N ASN A 164 -9.25 -4.07 -24.68
CA ASN A 164 -10.29 -4.18 -25.72
C ASN A 164 -10.98 -2.84 -26.06
N GLY A 165 -10.22 -1.75 -26.06
CA GLY A 165 -10.73 -0.41 -26.37
C GLY A 165 -11.39 0.33 -25.21
N VAL A 166 -11.42 -0.24 -24.00
CA VAL A 166 -11.87 0.41 -22.77
C VAL A 166 -10.65 0.80 -21.94
N ASP A 167 -10.61 2.03 -21.45
CA ASP A 167 -9.53 2.51 -20.58
C ASP A 167 -9.79 2.15 -19.13
N LEU A 168 -8.82 1.51 -18.49
CA LEU A 168 -8.87 1.10 -17.09
C LEU A 168 -7.66 1.64 -16.32
N PRO A 169 -7.84 2.05 -15.05
CA PRO A 169 -6.73 2.34 -14.17
C PRO A 169 -5.94 1.05 -13.88
N TYR A 170 -4.61 1.17 -13.92
CA TYR A 170 -3.67 0.17 -13.44
C TYR A 170 -3.24 0.56 -12.03
N TYR A 171 -3.67 -0.23 -11.05
CA TYR A 171 -3.43 0.00 -9.64
C TYR A 171 -2.16 -0.69 -9.15
N LYS A 172 -1.42 0.00 -8.28
CA LYS A 172 -0.40 -0.61 -7.42
C LYS A 172 -0.86 -0.56 -5.97
N SER A 173 -0.88 -1.72 -5.32
CA SER A 173 -1.20 -1.83 -3.89
C SER A 173 -0.13 -1.12 -3.06
N LEU A 174 -0.57 -0.42 -2.01
CA LEU A 174 0.29 0.17 -1.00
C LEU A 174 0.44 -0.74 0.23
N ARG A 175 -0.27 -1.88 0.27
CA ARG A 175 -0.18 -2.89 1.34
C ARG A 175 1.12 -3.70 1.25
N GLY A 176 1.56 -4.21 2.40
CA GLY A 176 2.62 -5.21 2.49
C GLY A 176 4.05 -4.70 2.36
N SER A 177 4.99 -5.66 2.37
CA SER A 177 6.44 -5.46 2.30
C SER A 177 6.92 -4.88 0.97
N ASN A 178 6.09 -4.85 -0.08
CA ASN A 178 6.45 -4.26 -1.38
C ASN A 178 6.79 -2.76 -1.24
N SER A 179 6.14 -2.07 -0.29
CA SER A 179 6.51 -0.69 0.07
C SER A 179 7.88 -0.62 0.77
N LEU A 180 8.24 -1.64 1.57
CA LEU A 180 9.54 -1.74 2.24
C LEU A 180 10.65 -2.06 1.24
N GLU A 181 10.44 -3.00 0.31
CA GLU A 181 11.38 -3.31 -0.77
C GLU A 181 11.58 -2.10 -1.70
N GLY A 182 10.50 -1.41 -2.06
CA GLY A 182 10.56 -0.15 -2.78
C GLY A 182 11.38 0.91 -2.02
N PHE A 183 11.14 1.05 -0.71
CA PHE A 183 11.93 1.94 0.14
C PHE A 183 13.41 1.55 0.17
N HIS A 184 13.73 0.25 0.26
CA HIS A 184 15.10 -0.25 0.20
C HIS A 184 15.80 0.10 -1.11
N LYS A 185 15.11 0.01 -2.26
CA LYS A 185 15.64 0.46 -3.57
C LYS A 185 15.90 1.98 -3.60
N SER A 186 15.18 2.76 -2.80
CA SER A 186 15.31 4.22 -2.74
C SER A 186 16.35 4.72 -1.75
N LEU A 187 16.69 3.94 -0.71
CA LEU A 187 17.70 4.29 0.28
C LEU A 187 19.05 4.75 -0.31
N PRO A 188 19.62 4.07 -1.34
CA PRO A 188 20.88 4.51 -1.96
C PRO A 188 20.81 5.91 -2.57
N HIS A 189 19.62 6.35 -3.01
CA HIS A 189 19.40 7.65 -3.66
C HIS A 189 19.14 8.79 -2.65
N MET A 190 18.98 8.48 -1.36
CA MET A 190 18.75 9.49 -0.32
C MET A 190 20.03 10.22 0.07
N ILE A 191 21.18 9.62 -0.21
CA ILE A 191 22.50 10.17 0.13
C ILE A 191 23.08 10.79 -1.15
N PRO A 192 23.40 12.10 -1.18
CA PRO A 192 23.85 12.78 -2.40
C PRO A 192 25.20 12.32 -2.97
N GLY A 193 25.88 11.38 -2.31
CA GLY A 193 27.20 10.92 -2.74
C GLY A 193 27.60 9.57 -2.14
N PRO A 194 28.68 8.97 -2.66
CA PRO A 194 29.15 7.63 -2.24
C PRO A 194 29.73 7.62 -0.82
N HIS A 195 30.03 8.78 -0.26
CA HIS A 195 30.58 8.95 1.07
C HIS A 195 29.74 9.95 1.86
N CYS A 196 29.44 9.62 3.11
CA CYS A 196 28.65 10.48 3.99
C CYS A 196 29.20 10.37 5.42
N ALA A 197 29.45 11.51 6.06
CA ALA A 197 29.80 11.53 7.47
C ALA A 197 28.58 11.11 8.33
N ALA A 198 28.84 10.48 9.48
CA ALA A 198 27.79 9.85 10.30
C ALA A 198 26.63 10.80 10.70
N ARG A 199 26.92 12.08 10.94
CA ARG A 199 25.90 13.09 11.30
C ARG A 199 25.03 13.51 10.10
N PRO A 200 25.59 13.99 8.96
CA PRO A 200 24.81 14.21 7.74
C PRO A 200 24.04 12.97 7.28
N TYR A 201 24.58 11.77 7.47
CA TYR A 201 23.92 10.52 7.10
C TYR A 201 22.55 10.37 7.77
N GLN A 202 22.46 10.66 9.07
CA GLN A 202 21.17 10.63 9.78
C GLN A 202 20.18 11.66 9.24
N VAL A 203 20.64 12.87 8.93
CA VAL A 203 19.80 13.94 8.37
C VAL A 203 19.30 13.57 6.97
N TYR A 204 20.14 13.00 6.12
CA TYR A 204 19.76 12.56 4.78
C TYR A 204 18.75 11.42 4.82
N LEU A 205 18.89 10.46 5.75
CA LEU A 205 17.90 9.41 5.93
C LEU A 205 16.54 9.96 6.38
N ILE A 206 16.52 10.84 7.39
CA ILE A 206 15.27 11.45 7.88
C ILE A 206 14.61 12.27 6.77
N SER A 207 15.39 13.13 6.09
CA SER A 207 14.89 13.90 4.96
C SER A 207 14.39 12.99 3.84
N GLY A 208 15.13 11.93 3.50
CA GLY A 208 14.75 11.00 2.44
C GLY A 208 13.47 10.23 2.74
N ILE A 209 13.29 9.78 3.99
CA ILE A 209 12.04 9.16 4.48
C ILE A 209 10.88 10.15 4.37
N ALA A 210 11.07 11.40 4.80
CA ALA A 210 10.03 12.42 4.70
C ALA A 210 9.63 12.67 3.23
N ARG A 211 10.60 12.78 2.32
CA ARG A 211 10.34 12.93 0.88
C ARG A 211 9.60 11.72 0.31
N TRP A 212 10.07 10.52 0.61
CA TRP A 212 9.45 9.27 0.18
C TRP A 212 7.99 9.16 0.64
N ASN A 213 7.71 9.47 1.90
CA ASN A 213 6.35 9.47 2.44
C ASN A 213 5.48 10.52 1.75
N CYS A 214 5.99 11.74 1.55
CA CYS A 214 5.26 12.78 0.82
C CYS A 214 4.91 12.37 -0.61
N ASP A 215 5.85 11.74 -1.33
CA ASP A 215 5.62 11.30 -2.71
C ASP A 215 4.56 10.19 -2.75
N ARG A 216 4.62 9.23 -1.81
CA ARG A 216 3.60 8.17 -1.73
C ARG A 216 2.22 8.70 -1.31
N SER A 217 2.16 9.68 -0.41
CA SER A 217 0.90 10.33 -0.05
C SER A 217 0.30 11.10 -1.21
N SER A 218 1.13 11.77 -2.01
CA SER A 218 0.74 12.44 -3.25
C SER A 218 0.19 11.45 -4.29
N ASP A 219 0.90 10.34 -4.50
CA ASP A 219 0.51 9.30 -5.46
C ASP A 219 -0.78 8.56 -5.06
N ALA A 220 -1.13 8.55 -3.77
CA ALA A 220 -2.33 7.89 -3.26
C ALA A 220 -3.63 8.68 -3.55
N VAL A 221 -3.52 9.93 -4.05
CA VAL A 221 -4.68 10.80 -4.32
C VAL A 221 -5.31 10.43 -5.67
N PHE A 222 -6.61 10.15 -5.65
CA PHE A 222 -7.39 9.84 -6.84
C PHE A 222 -7.51 11.07 -7.76
N GLY A 223 -7.45 10.87 -9.09
CA GLY A 223 -7.69 11.94 -10.08
C GLY A 223 -6.48 12.78 -10.48
N GLY A 224 -5.24 12.33 -10.20
CA GLY A 224 -4.04 13.00 -10.71
C GLY A 224 -3.73 14.34 -10.04
N LYS A 225 -4.42 14.68 -8.95
CA LYS A 225 -4.11 15.82 -8.06
C LYS A 225 -2.94 15.52 -7.11
N GLY A 226 -1.95 14.77 -7.59
CA GLY A 226 -0.69 14.61 -6.88
C GLY A 226 0.07 15.94 -6.84
N ARG A 227 1.27 15.96 -6.26
CA ARG A 227 2.10 17.16 -6.21
C ARG A 227 2.40 17.64 -7.61
N HIS A 228 2.09 18.90 -7.87
CA HIS A 228 2.42 19.57 -9.13
C HIS A 228 3.90 19.94 -9.18
N HIS A 229 4.53 20.12 -8.02
CA HIS A 229 5.92 20.56 -7.90
C HIS A 229 6.79 19.55 -7.16
N ARG A 230 8.01 19.32 -7.67
CA ARG A 230 9.04 18.48 -7.04
C ARG A 230 9.74 19.16 -5.85
N THR A 231 9.25 20.30 -5.36
CA THR A 231 9.87 20.97 -4.22
C THR A 231 9.44 20.30 -2.92
N TYR A 232 10.39 19.90 -2.08
CA TYR A 232 10.12 19.29 -0.77
C TYR A 232 10.12 20.30 0.38
N SER A 233 10.36 21.57 0.08
CA SER A 233 10.40 22.64 1.08
C SER A 233 8.98 23.02 1.52
N ALA A 234 8.56 22.54 2.68
CA ALA A 234 7.28 22.88 3.28
C ALA A 234 7.06 24.40 3.41
N PRO A 235 8.05 25.23 3.82
CA PRO A 235 7.88 26.69 3.86
C PRO A 235 7.66 27.34 2.50
N LEU A 236 8.27 26.80 1.43
CA LEU A 236 8.04 27.30 0.07
C LEU A 236 6.63 26.96 -0.40
N ILE A 237 6.17 25.72 -0.17
CA ILE A 237 4.81 25.29 -0.55
C ILE A 237 3.76 26.07 0.23
N HIS A 238 3.95 26.23 1.54
CA HIS A 238 3.04 27.01 2.38
C HIS A 238 2.92 28.46 1.89
N ARG A 239 4.05 29.13 1.60
CA ARG A 239 4.04 30.49 1.06
C ARG A 239 3.40 30.58 -0.32
N LEU A 240 3.61 29.58 -1.18
CA LEU A 240 2.98 29.51 -2.49
C LEU A 240 1.46 29.40 -2.35
N ASN A 241 0.97 28.43 -1.59
CA ASN A 241 -0.46 28.23 -1.34
C ASN A 241 -1.10 29.47 -0.68
N ALA A 242 -0.45 30.06 0.34
CA ALA A 242 -0.95 31.25 1.02
C ALA A 242 -1.06 32.47 0.11
N ARG A 243 -0.23 32.58 -0.94
CA ARG A 243 -0.29 33.65 -1.94
C ARG A 243 -1.28 33.35 -3.06
N CYS A 244 -1.36 32.09 -3.50
CA CYS A 244 -2.26 31.70 -4.58
C CYS A 244 -3.73 31.73 -4.17
N GLN A 245 -4.04 31.37 -2.92
CA GLN A 245 -5.42 31.36 -2.42
C GLN A 245 -6.13 32.72 -2.57
N PRO A 246 -5.57 33.87 -2.11
CA PRO A 246 -6.21 35.17 -2.30
C PRO A 246 -6.14 35.70 -3.74
N LEU A 247 -5.15 35.28 -4.55
CA LEU A 247 -4.94 35.79 -5.90
C LEU A 247 -5.76 35.06 -6.97
N PHE A 248 -5.89 33.74 -6.84
CA PHE A 248 -6.49 32.85 -7.84
C PHE A 248 -7.71 32.08 -7.31
N GLY A 249 -7.99 32.16 -6.00
CA GLY A 249 -9.09 31.44 -5.36
C GLY A 249 -8.80 29.95 -5.11
N GLU A 250 -7.59 29.49 -5.40
CA GLU A 250 -7.17 28.09 -5.30
C GLU A 250 -5.76 27.94 -4.71
N THR A 251 -5.53 26.80 -4.05
CA THR A 251 -4.19 26.40 -3.61
C THR A 251 -3.52 25.54 -4.67
N VAL A 252 -2.22 25.77 -4.90
CA VAL A 252 -1.44 25.04 -5.91
C VAL A 252 -1.17 23.59 -5.50
N GLU A 253 -0.98 23.36 -4.20
CA GLU A 253 -0.77 22.03 -3.62
C GLU A 253 -1.90 21.75 -2.62
N GLU A 254 -3.08 21.35 -3.10
CA GLU A 254 -4.29 21.13 -2.28
C GLU A 254 -4.06 20.12 -1.14
N ASN A 255 -3.21 19.12 -1.37
CA ASN A 255 -2.93 18.05 -0.41
C ASN A 255 -1.80 18.38 0.58
N PHE A 256 -1.19 19.57 0.48
CA PHE A 256 -0.14 20.00 1.41
C PHE A 256 -0.73 20.25 2.80
N ARG A 257 -0.21 19.55 3.80
CA ARG A 257 -0.44 19.85 5.21
C ARG A 257 0.78 20.58 5.74
N ALA A 258 0.59 21.78 6.28
CA ALA A 258 1.63 22.45 7.03
C ALA A 258 2.07 21.54 8.20
N PRO A 259 3.36 21.55 8.58
CA PRO A 259 3.77 20.93 9.83
C PRO A 259 2.82 21.39 10.96
N ALA A 260 2.42 20.47 11.83
CA ALA A 260 1.63 20.83 13.00
C ALA A 260 2.35 21.95 13.76
N GLU A 261 1.60 22.93 14.29
CA GLU A 261 2.14 23.86 15.27
C GLU A 261 2.54 23.05 16.49
N VAL A 262 3.82 22.69 16.55
CA VAL A 262 4.41 22.06 17.72
C VAL A 262 4.80 23.22 18.62
N ASP A 263 4.02 23.49 19.67
CA ASP A 263 4.40 24.35 20.79
C ASP A 263 5.53 23.66 21.58
N SER A 264 6.66 23.45 20.94
CA SER A 264 7.85 22.86 21.53
C SER A 264 8.99 23.85 21.42
N ASN A 265 9.56 24.20 22.58
CA ASN A 265 10.83 24.92 22.65
C ASN A 265 12.02 23.98 22.40
N GLU A 266 11.78 22.71 22.02
CA GLU A 266 12.84 21.75 21.73
C GLU A 266 13.50 22.06 20.39
N LEU A 267 14.76 22.46 20.48
CA LEU A 267 15.61 22.67 19.32
C LEU A 267 15.97 21.29 18.73
N LEU A 268 15.85 21.13 17.41
CA LEU A 268 16.20 19.89 16.70
C LEU A 268 17.21 20.16 15.58
N GLY A 269 18.08 19.18 15.33
CA GLY A 269 19.03 19.22 14.21
C GLY A 269 20.03 20.38 14.31
N LEU A 270 20.02 21.28 13.32
CA LEU A 270 20.96 22.40 13.23
C LEU A 270 20.71 23.45 14.31
N GLU A 271 19.45 23.70 14.68
CA GLU A 271 19.08 24.69 15.70
C GLU A 271 19.63 24.30 17.08
N TYR A 272 19.54 23.00 17.42
CA TYR A 272 20.17 22.46 18.63
C TYR A 272 21.69 22.58 18.58
N LEU A 273 22.30 22.17 17.46
CA LEU A 273 23.75 22.16 17.30
C LEU A 273 24.36 23.57 17.38
N PHE A 274 23.70 24.57 16.77
CA PHE A 274 24.15 25.95 16.80
C PHE A 274 23.92 26.61 18.16
N SER A 275 22.79 26.38 18.82
CA SER A 275 22.57 26.87 20.20
C SER A 275 23.64 26.38 21.20
N GLN A 276 24.16 25.17 20.98
CA GLN A 276 25.26 24.59 21.79
C GLN A 276 26.63 25.19 21.45
N SER A 277 26.83 25.73 20.24
CA SER A 277 28.14 26.17 19.76
C SER A 277 28.33 27.68 19.79
N THR A 278 27.27 28.48 19.69
CA THR A 278 27.34 29.96 19.80
C THR A 278 27.03 30.46 21.21
N GLY A 279 26.42 29.64 22.08
CA GLY A 279 26.06 30.02 23.45
C GLY A 279 24.92 31.03 23.55
N GLU A 280 24.30 31.42 22.42
CA GLU A 280 23.18 32.34 22.37
C GLU A 280 21.89 31.58 22.02
N SER A 281 20.99 31.51 23.00
CA SER A 281 19.62 31.00 22.87
C SER A 281 18.70 32.07 22.25
N GLY A 282 19.03 32.55 21.05
CA GLY A 282 18.22 33.51 20.28
C GLY A 282 17.51 32.84 19.09
N PRO A 283 16.38 33.39 18.61
CA PRO A 283 15.69 32.87 17.42
C PRO A 283 16.59 32.97 16.19
N PHE A 284 16.68 31.86 15.46
CA PHE A 284 17.41 31.73 14.20
C PHE A 284 16.94 32.76 13.17
N SER A 285 17.84 33.58 12.63
CA SER A 285 17.54 34.44 11.48
C SER A 285 18.11 33.87 10.20
N LEU A 286 17.29 33.88 9.14
CA LEU A 286 17.67 33.42 7.80
C LEU A 286 18.79 34.27 7.16
N GLU A 287 19.11 35.43 7.73
CA GLU A 287 20.19 36.30 7.25
C GLU A 287 21.58 35.64 7.35
N ASP A 288 21.78 34.68 8.26
CA ASP A 288 23.06 34.01 8.45
C ASP A 288 23.37 32.93 7.38
N ILE A 289 22.36 32.46 6.64
CA ILE A 289 22.53 31.47 5.56
C ILE A 289 22.96 32.13 4.24
N ILE A 290 22.79 33.46 4.10
CA ILE A 290 23.01 34.17 2.83
C ILE A 290 24.49 34.11 2.38
N HIS A 291 25.41 33.84 3.31
CA HIS A 291 26.85 33.80 3.04
C HIS A 291 27.43 32.40 2.80
N ASP A 292 26.67 31.32 3.01
CA ASP A 292 27.12 29.92 2.90
C ASP A 292 26.40 29.14 1.78
N GLY A 293 25.99 29.82 0.71
CA GLY A 293 25.53 29.19 -0.52
C GLY A 293 26.70 28.82 -1.45
N PRO A 294 26.61 27.74 -2.25
CA PRO A 294 27.64 27.41 -3.23
C PRO A 294 27.79 28.56 -4.24
N GLY A 295 29.04 28.82 -4.65
CA GLY A 295 29.37 29.87 -5.62
C GLY A 295 28.73 29.60 -6.99
N PRO A 296 28.64 30.63 -7.86
CA PRO A 296 27.91 30.58 -9.14
C PRO A 296 28.47 29.60 -10.19
N ASP A 297 29.50 28.83 -9.85
CA ASP A 297 30.17 27.89 -10.76
C ASP A 297 29.85 26.41 -10.45
N GLU A 298 28.89 26.10 -9.56
CA GLU A 298 28.38 24.73 -9.46
C GLU A 298 27.49 24.41 -10.68
N GLU A 299 28.04 23.54 -11.52
CA GLU A 299 27.48 23.08 -12.78
C GLU A 299 26.03 22.57 -12.59
N VAL A 300 25.08 23.30 -13.16
CA VAL A 300 23.71 22.81 -13.34
C VAL A 300 23.80 21.59 -14.25
N VAL A 301 23.73 20.39 -13.68
CA VAL A 301 23.62 19.15 -14.45
C VAL A 301 22.39 19.27 -15.34
N GLN A 302 22.61 19.28 -16.65
CA GLN A 302 21.53 19.39 -17.62
C GLN A 302 20.61 18.15 -17.55
N PRO A 303 19.28 18.32 -17.69
CA PRO A 303 18.36 17.20 -17.68
C PRO A 303 18.52 16.41 -18.98
N GLY A 304 18.97 15.17 -18.89
CA GLY A 304 19.16 14.33 -20.08
C GLY A 304 19.62 12.89 -19.86
N GLN A 305 19.69 12.40 -18.62
CA GLN A 305 19.90 10.97 -18.42
C GLN A 305 18.55 10.26 -18.31
N PRO A 306 18.30 9.20 -19.11
CA PRO A 306 17.12 8.39 -18.93
C PRO A 306 17.16 7.85 -17.50
N THR A 307 16.11 8.13 -16.73
CA THR A 307 15.83 7.41 -15.50
C THR A 307 15.89 5.92 -15.84
N PRO A 308 16.62 5.09 -15.07
CA PRO A 308 16.57 3.65 -15.26
C PRO A 308 15.10 3.24 -15.28
N ASP A 309 14.77 2.45 -16.28
CA ASP A 309 13.43 1.94 -16.50
C ASP A 309 12.83 1.41 -15.18
N PRO A 310 11.72 2.00 -14.67
CA PRO A 310 11.07 1.51 -13.47
C PRO A 310 10.37 0.15 -13.70
N GLU A 311 10.48 -0.42 -14.91
CA GLU A 311 9.84 -1.68 -15.32
C GLU A 311 10.46 -2.96 -14.73
N ALA A 312 11.45 -2.87 -13.84
CA ALA A 312 11.92 -4.02 -13.05
C ALA A 312 11.51 -3.91 -11.56
N ASP A 313 10.23 -3.63 -11.32
CA ASP A 313 9.59 -4.08 -10.08
C ASP A 313 9.34 -5.58 -10.24
N GLU A 314 10.33 -6.41 -9.91
CA GLU A 314 10.06 -7.78 -9.47
C GLU A 314 9.23 -7.66 -8.20
N ALA A 315 7.92 -7.48 -8.39
CA ALA A 315 6.95 -7.42 -7.34
C ALA A 315 6.99 -8.75 -6.61
N TYR A 316 7.29 -8.72 -5.33
CA TYR A 316 7.01 -9.84 -4.44
C TYR A 316 5.51 -10.16 -4.59
N GLN A 317 5.25 -11.31 -5.19
CA GLN A 317 3.94 -11.81 -5.54
C GLN A 317 3.20 -12.03 -4.22
N SER A 318 2.17 -11.24 -3.92
CA SER A 318 1.33 -11.52 -2.74
C SER A 318 0.56 -12.85 -2.89
N ASP A 319 0.60 -13.41 -4.10
CA ASP A 319 0.18 -14.76 -4.42
C ASP A 319 1.44 -15.56 -4.78
N GLY A 320 2.21 -15.99 -3.79
CA GLY A 320 3.17 -17.08 -3.94
C GLY A 320 2.44 -18.40 -4.17
N GLU A 321 1.69 -18.51 -5.26
CA GLU A 321 1.36 -19.80 -5.86
C GLU A 321 2.39 -20.03 -6.96
N SER A 322 3.25 -21.01 -6.72
CA SER A 322 4.30 -21.52 -7.59
C SER A 322 4.10 -21.23 -9.08
N HIS A 323 5.16 -20.72 -9.72
CA HIS A 323 5.35 -20.80 -11.16
C HIS A 323 5.21 -22.26 -11.63
N CYS A 324 3.99 -22.66 -11.96
CA CYS A 324 3.70 -23.82 -12.77
C CYS A 324 3.35 -23.27 -14.15
N GLU A 325 4.29 -23.37 -15.09
CA GLU A 325 4.00 -23.17 -16.51
C GLU A 325 2.89 -24.13 -16.91
N GLY A 326 1.72 -23.58 -17.20
CA GLY A 326 0.52 -24.34 -17.53
C GLY A 326 -0.63 -23.37 -17.68
N ASP A 327 -0.83 -22.91 -18.91
CA ASP A 327 -2.05 -22.24 -19.31
C ASP A 327 -3.27 -23.09 -18.92
N HIS A 328 -4.41 -22.41 -18.74
CA HIS A 328 -5.77 -22.94 -18.62
C HIS A 328 -6.41 -23.05 -17.22
N VAL A 329 -7.34 -22.10 -17.01
CA VAL A 329 -8.56 -22.19 -16.20
C VAL A 329 -8.33 -22.12 -14.70
N LEU A 330 -9.08 -21.21 -14.06
CA LEU A 330 -9.22 -21.07 -12.61
C LEU A 330 -9.87 -22.34 -12.01
N ASP A 331 -9.13 -23.45 -11.98
CA ASP A 331 -9.57 -24.73 -11.43
C ASP A 331 -9.31 -24.77 -9.92
N ALA A 332 -10.09 -23.97 -9.21
CA ALA A 332 -10.57 -24.23 -7.87
C ALA A 332 -11.68 -23.21 -7.59
N ILE A 333 -12.92 -23.66 -7.77
CA ILE A 333 -14.18 -23.19 -7.19
C ILE A 333 -14.05 -21.82 -6.50
N LEU A 334 -14.68 -20.81 -7.09
CA LEU A 334 -14.65 -19.38 -6.80
C LEU A 334 -15.72 -19.01 -5.74
N PRO A 335 -15.67 -19.44 -4.46
CA PRO A 335 -16.88 -19.42 -3.65
C PRO A 335 -17.09 -18.04 -3.01
N HIS A 336 -16.09 -17.17 -2.98
CA HIS A 336 -16.12 -15.94 -2.19
C HIS A 336 -15.37 -14.78 -2.85
N ILE A 337 -15.77 -14.39 -4.07
CA ILE A 337 -15.58 -12.98 -4.45
C ILE A 337 -16.58 -12.19 -3.61
N THR A 338 -16.13 -11.75 -2.44
CA THR A 338 -16.90 -10.78 -1.67
C THR A 338 -16.79 -9.44 -2.38
N LEU A 339 -17.93 -8.84 -2.69
CA LEU A 339 -18.02 -7.55 -3.37
C LEU A 339 -18.58 -6.51 -2.41
N VAL A 340 -17.98 -5.33 -2.40
CA VAL A 340 -18.46 -4.18 -1.63
C VAL A 340 -18.76 -3.05 -2.62
N THR A 341 -19.92 -2.41 -2.45
CA THR A 341 -20.26 -1.15 -3.14
C THR A 341 -19.49 -0.01 -2.48
N ASP A 342 -18.78 0.79 -3.27
CA ASP A 342 -18.01 1.92 -2.77
C ASP A 342 -18.96 2.99 -2.21
N GLU A 343 -19.12 3.04 -0.90
CA GLU A 343 -19.57 4.24 -0.19
C GLU A 343 -18.66 4.50 1.00
N THR A 344 -17.41 4.91 0.70
CA THR A 344 -16.70 5.81 1.62
C THR A 344 -16.14 7.02 0.87
N SER A 345 -17.02 7.70 0.13
CA SER A 345 -16.93 9.14 -0.07
C SER A 345 -18.00 9.81 0.78
N SER A 346 -17.71 10.06 2.06
CA SER A 346 -18.34 11.21 2.72
C SER A 346 -17.39 11.77 3.77
N VAL A 347 -16.88 12.94 3.39
CA VAL A 347 -16.40 14.00 4.26
C VAL A 347 -17.48 14.31 5.30
N ASN A 348 -17.07 14.43 6.55
CA ASN A 348 -17.35 15.62 7.37
C ASN A 348 -16.11 15.92 8.20
#